data_AF-A0A812W155-F1
#
_entry.id   AF-A0A812W155-F1
#
_cell.length_a   1.000
_cell.length_b   1.000
_cell.length_c   1.000
_cell.angle_alpha   90.00
_cell.angle_beta   90.00
_cell.angle_gamma   90.00
#
_symmetry.space_group_name_H-M   'P 1'
#
loop_
_entity.id
_entity.type
_entity.pdbx_description
1 polymer ?
#
loop_
_entity_poly.entity_id
_entity_poly.type
_entity_poly.pdbx_seq_one_letter_code
_entity_poly.pdbx_strand_id
1 'polypeptide(L)'
;EMRSLGGPFWLVDCASVVPSAIVPKSACHRAYAYERATEALHAQLAPKDWTEVHAGGDANAPLDFELPAAVDLRTADVEALLKDMEVDMSVAPVAHTRGGSAEGYARWSSWVDGGGLKTYAKRRNESLDVRGVSRMSAFLNTGMVSPMRIARLAFAGSGAGKGKFLNEFLTWR
;
A
#
# COMPACT_ATOMS: atom_id res chain seq x y z
N GLU A 1 -0.59 -5.30 29.05
CA GLU A 1 -1.90 -5.93 29.24
C GLU A 1 -2.96 -5.12 28.51
N MET A 2 -3.56 -5.66 27.45
CA MET A 2 -4.73 -5.03 26.82
C MET A 2 -5.91 -5.20 27.78
N ARG A 3 -6.19 -4.15 28.56
CA ARG A 3 -7.40 -4.03 29.38
C ARG A 3 -8.63 -4.25 28.50
N SER A 4 -9.65 -4.92 29.03
CA SER A 4 -10.87 -5.26 28.32
C SER A 4 -11.48 -4.02 27.64
N LEU A 5 -11.60 -4.03 26.33
CA LEU A 5 -12.39 -3.04 25.60
C LEU A 5 -13.87 -3.36 25.86
N GLY A 6 -14.65 -2.41 26.35
CA GLY A 6 -16.07 -2.57 26.70
C GLY A 6 -17.01 -2.73 25.50
N GLY A 7 -16.50 -3.12 24.33
CA GLY A 7 -17.23 -3.19 23.07
C GLY A 7 -16.55 -4.09 22.03
N PRO A 8 -17.20 -4.33 20.88
CA PRO A 8 -16.65 -5.16 19.83
C PRO A 8 -15.39 -4.55 19.22
N PHE A 9 -14.37 -5.37 19.02
CA PHE A 9 -13.12 -4.99 18.37
C PHE A 9 -13.00 -5.69 17.01
N TRP A 10 -12.67 -4.91 15.98
CA TRP A 10 -12.50 -5.40 14.62
C TRP A 10 -11.05 -5.22 14.17
N LEU A 11 -10.45 -6.27 13.64
CA LEU A 11 -9.16 -6.23 12.96
C LEU A 11 -9.38 -6.41 11.46
N VAL A 12 -8.94 -5.43 10.66
CA VAL A 12 -9.12 -5.43 9.21
C VAL A 12 -7.75 -5.41 8.52
N ASP A 13 -7.54 -6.31 7.57
CA ASP A 13 -6.34 -6.31 6.74
C ASP A 13 -6.48 -5.28 5.62
N CYS A 14 -5.77 -4.16 5.77
CA CYS A 14 -5.72 -3.07 4.79
C CYS A 14 -4.42 -3.07 3.96
N ALA A 15 -3.55 -4.06 4.15
CA ALA A 15 -2.20 -4.10 3.58
C ALA A 15 -2.05 -5.11 2.45
N SER A 16 -3.00 -6.05 2.31
CA SER A 16 -2.95 -7.14 1.32
C SER A 16 -4.22 -7.26 0.50
N VAL A 17 -4.09 -7.69 -0.77
CA VAL A 17 -5.25 -7.96 -1.65
C VAL A 17 -6.02 -9.18 -1.17
N VAL A 18 -5.30 -10.23 -0.79
CA VAL A 18 -5.85 -11.40 -0.11
C VAL A 18 -5.57 -11.22 1.39
N PRO A 19 -6.60 -11.24 2.25
CA PRO A 19 -6.41 -11.10 3.69
C PRO A 19 -5.47 -12.19 4.22
N SER A 20 -4.40 -11.78 4.90
CA SER A 20 -3.40 -12.69 5.46
C SER A 20 -4.00 -13.76 6.39
N ALA A 21 -5.08 -13.41 7.11
CA ALA A 21 -5.77 -14.30 8.04
C ALA A 21 -6.41 -15.54 7.37
N ILE A 22 -6.71 -15.49 6.07
CA ILE A 22 -7.34 -16.62 5.35
C ILE A 22 -6.32 -17.46 4.57
N VAL A 23 -5.06 -17.05 4.51
CA VAL A 23 -4.01 -17.81 3.81
C VAL A 23 -3.49 -18.93 4.73
N PRO A 24 -3.47 -20.19 4.29
CA PRO A 24 -2.93 -21.30 5.08
C PRO A 24 -1.47 -21.06 5.45
N LYS A 25 -1.11 -21.10 6.74
CA LYS A 25 0.27 -20.91 7.21
C LYS A 25 1.27 -21.86 6.52
N SER A 26 0.85 -23.09 6.23
CA SER A 26 1.66 -24.09 5.52
C SER A 26 2.04 -23.67 4.10
N ALA A 27 1.28 -22.75 3.48
CA ALA A 27 1.58 -22.22 2.16
C ALA A 27 2.57 -21.04 2.20
N CYS A 28 2.79 -20.41 3.37
CA CYS A 28 3.60 -19.20 3.49
C CYS A 28 5.12 -19.46 3.55
N HIS A 29 5.57 -20.72 3.52
CA HIS A 29 6.99 -21.07 3.62
C HIS A 29 7.74 -20.99 2.28
N ARG A 30 7.04 -21.02 1.14
CA ARG A 30 7.62 -21.02 -0.20
C ARG A 30 6.74 -20.24 -1.16
N ALA A 31 7.34 -19.37 -1.98
CA ALA A 31 6.62 -18.52 -2.92
C ALA A 31 5.64 -19.29 -3.82
N TYR A 32 6.07 -20.38 -4.46
CA TYR A 32 5.18 -21.21 -5.29
C TYR A 32 4.00 -21.82 -4.51
N ALA A 33 4.17 -22.17 -3.23
CA ALA A 33 3.07 -22.67 -2.42
C ALA A 33 2.06 -21.55 -2.11
N TYR A 34 2.55 -20.35 -1.79
CA TYR A 34 1.74 -19.17 -1.57
C TYR A 34 1.00 -18.74 -2.85
N GLU A 35 1.69 -18.69 -3.99
CA GLU A 35 1.12 -18.40 -5.31
C GLU A 35 -0.07 -19.31 -5.58
N ARG A 36 0.12 -20.64 -5.51
CA ARG A 36 -0.99 -21.59 -5.72
C ARG A 36 -2.12 -21.44 -4.74
N ALA A 37 -1.82 -21.18 -3.46
CA ALA A 37 -2.85 -21.05 -2.42
C ALA A 37 -3.69 -19.78 -2.58
N THR A 38 -3.16 -18.75 -3.24
CA THR A 38 -3.79 -17.43 -3.35
C THR A 38 -4.21 -17.06 -4.76
N GLU A 39 -3.81 -17.82 -5.80
CA GLU A 39 -4.02 -17.50 -7.21
C GLU A 39 -5.49 -17.18 -7.54
N ALA A 40 -6.41 -18.06 -7.15
CA ALA A 40 -7.84 -17.88 -7.42
C ALA A 40 -8.40 -16.63 -6.71
N LEU A 41 -8.00 -16.39 -5.46
CA LEU A 41 -8.42 -15.22 -4.69
C LEU A 41 -7.82 -13.93 -5.27
N HIS A 42 -6.56 -13.94 -5.69
CA HIS A 42 -5.94 -12.81 -6.36
C HIS A 42 -6.62 -12.49 -7.69
N ALA A 43 -6.93 -13.50 -8.51
CA ALA A 43 -7.66 -13.31 -9.76
C ALA A 43 -9.07 -12.72 -9.53
N GLN A 44 -9.72 -13.09 -8.42
CA GLN A 44 -11.03 -12.55 -8.04
C GLN A 44 -10.96 -11.14 -7.45
N LEU A 45 -10.00 -10.87 -6.55
CA LEU A 45 -9.99 -9.66 -5.72
C LEU A 45 -9.16 -8.53 -6.32
N ALA A 46 -8.05 -8.82 -7.01
CA ALA A 46 -7.20 -7.80 -7.61
C ALA A 46 -7.92 -6.87 -8.61
N PRO A 47 -8.78 -7.36 -9.52
CA PRO A 47 -9.47 -6.46 -10.45
C PRO A 47 -10.67 -5.74 -9.83
N LYS A 48 -11.07 -6.07 -8.59
CA LYS A 48 -12.32 -5.58 -8.00
C LYS A 48 -12.24 -4.07 -7.74
N ASP A 49 -13.28 -3.36 -8.18
CA ASP A 49 -13.44 -1.94 -7.89
C ASP A 49 -13.66 -1.71 -6.40
N TRP A 50 -13.15 -0.58 -5.92
CA TRP A 50 -13.42 -0.14 -4.57
C TRP A 50 -14.75 0.63 -4.57
N THR A 51 -15.72 0.13 -3.82
CA THR A 51 -16.98 0.83 -3.62
C THR A 51 -16.78 1.86 -2.51
N GLU A 52 -16.89 3.14 -2.85
CA GLU A 52 -16.90 4.20 -1.84
C GLU A 52 -18.12 4.02 -0.94
N VAL A 53 -17.87 3.93 0.36
CA VAL A 53 -18.91 3.83 1.38
C VAL A 53 -18.94 5.18 2.08
N HIS A 54 -20.06 5.88 1.92
CA HIS A 54 -20.34 7.04 2.74
C HIS A 54 -20.89 6.55 4.08
N ALA A 55 -20.33 7.03 5.18
CA ALA A 55 -20.86 6.74 6.50
C ALA A 55 -22.33 7.19 6.55
N GLY A 56 -23.24 6.25 6.73
CA GLY A 56 -24.67 6.52 6.97
C GLY A 56 -25.00 6.42 8.46
N GLY A 57 -26.06 7.12 8.88
CA GLY A 57 -26.54 7.16 10.27
C GLY A 57 -25.98 8.35 11.06
N ASP A 58 -26.29 8.39 12.36
CA ASP A 58 -25.67 9.31 13.32
C ASP A 58 -24.19 8.92 13.53
N ALA A 59 -23.35 9.12 12.50
CA ALA A 59 -21.91 8.93 12.54
C ALA A 59 -21.20 9.85 13.57
N ASN A 60 -21.99 10.65 14.28
CA ASN A 60 -21.63 11.56 15.36
C ASN A 60 -22.14 11.04 16.71
N ALA A 61 -22.22 9.72 16.92
CA ALA A 61 -22.35 9.20 18.28
C ALA A 61 -21.22 9.86 19.09
N PRO A 62 -21.55 10.64 20.13
CA PRO A 62 -20.53 11.36 20.88
C PRO A 62 -19.53 10.33 21.38
N LEU A 63 -18.26 10.56 21.07
CA LEU A 63 -17.22 9.78 21.72
C LEU A 63 -17.33 10.10 23.21
N ASP A 64 -17.43 9.07 24.06
CA ASP A 64 -17.42 9.23 25.52
C ASP A 64 -16.03 9.70 26.05
N PHE A 65 -15.16 10.18 25.17
CA PHE A 65 -13.84 10.70 25.45
C PHE A 65 -13.48 11.83 24.48
N GLU A 66 -12.68 12.77 24.96
CA GLU A 66 -12.13 13.83 24.11
C GLU A 66 -11.02 13.27 23.21
N LEU A 67 -11.15 13.48 21.90
CA LEU A 67 -10.06 13.22 20.98
C LEU A 67 -8.92 14.23 21.24
N PRO A 68 -7.65 13.82 21.09
CA PRO A 68 -6.55 14.78 21.04
C PRO A 68 -6.81 15.85 19.98
N ALA A 69 -6.28 17.05 20.19
CA ALA A 69 -6.36 18.12 19.21
C ALA A 69 -5.84 17.65 17.86
N ALA A 70 -6.67 17.76 16.82
CA ALA A 70 -6.28 17.39 15.48
C ALA A 70 -5.19 18.35 14.96
N VAL A 71 -4.13 17.79 14.40
CA VAL A 71 -3.08 18.56 13.73
C VAL A 71 -3.41 18.68 12.25
N ASP A 72 -3.62 19.90 11.76
CA ASP A 72 -3.79 20.14 10.33
C ASP A 72 -2.41 20.23 9.64
N LEU A 73 -1.99 19.13 9.02
CA LEU A 73 -0.71 19.05 8.32
C LEU A 73 -0.58 20.00 7.12
N ARG A 74 -1.66 20.66 6.67
CA ARG A 74 -1.61 21.67 5.59
C ARG A 74 -1.06 23.00 6.07
N THR A 75 -1.20 23.30 7.36
CA THR A 75 -0.82 24.57 7.97
C THR A 75 0.23 24.40 9.07
N ALA A 76 0.45 23.18 9.56
CA ALA A 76 1.43 22.90 10.59
C ALA A 76 2.89 23.07 10.11
N ASP A 77 3.74 23.52 11.02
CA ASP A 77 5.19 23.42 10.87
C ASP A 77 5.62 21.97 11.12
N VAL A 78 5.77 21.21 10.04
CA VAL A 78 6.15 19.80 10.08
C VAL A 78 7.53 19.61 10.72
N GLU A 79 8.46 20.56 10.55
CA GLU A 79 9.79 20.43 11.15
C GLU A 79 9.72 20.59 12.67
N ALA A 80 8.92 21.53 13.16
CA ALA A 80 8.66 21.66 14.60
C ALA A 80 8.01 20.41 15.17
N LEU A 81 6.99 19.85 14.49
CA LEU A 81 6.35 18.61 14.91
C LEU A 81 7.34 17.44 14.97
N LEU A 82 8.25 17.34 14.01
CA LEU A 82 9.26 16.28 13.99
C LEU A 82 10.32 16.44 15.08
N LYS A 83 10.70 17.67 15.44
CA LYS A 83 11.65 17.94 16.55
C LYS A 83 11.11 17.48 17.89
N ASP A 84 9.80 17.55 18.07
CA ASP A 84 9.14 17.07 19.28
C ASP A 84 9.00 15.54 19.30
N MET A 85 9.24 14.86 18.17
CA MET A 85 9.28 13.41 18.10
C MET A 85 10.69 12.91 18.42
N GLU A 86 10.82 11.89 19.28
CA GLU A 86 12.08 11.18 19.53
C GLU A 86 12.47 10.29 18.33
N VAL A 87 12.78 10.91 17.19
CA VAL A 87 13.17 10.23 15.94
C VAL A 87 14.65 10.46 15.68
N ASP A 88 15.33 9.41 15.19
CA ASP A 88 16.72 9.51 14.74
C ASP A 88 16.83 10.44 13.52
N MET A 89 17.42 11.61 13.74
CA MET A 89 17.65 12.63 12.71
C MET A 89 18.99 12.45 11.96
N SER A 90 19.74 11.37 12.22
CA SER A 90 21.01 11.09 11.53
C SER A 90 20.82 10.72 10.06
N VAL A 91 19.63 10.24 9.69
CA VAL A 91 19.27 9.88 8.32
C VAL A 91 18.58 11.06 7.65
N ALA A 92 19.24 11.64 6.64
CA ALA A 92 18.69 12.78 5.92
C ALA A 92 17.42 12.42 5.10
N PRO A 93 16.49 13.38 4.91
CA PRO A 93 15.32 13.18 4.07
C PRO A 93 15.67 12.82 2.61
N VAL A 94 14.84 11.96 1.99
CA VAL A 94 15.02 11.54 0.60
C VAL A 94 14.48 12.60 -0.36
N ALA A 95 15.35 13.50 -0.83
CA ALA A 95 14.95 14.67 -1.64
C ALA A 95 14.15 14.37 -2.92
N HIS A 96 14.38 13.21 -3.55
CA HIS A 96 13.77 12.84 -4.83
C HIS A 96 12.52 11.93 -4.70
N THR A 97 12.08 11.65 -3.48
CA THR A 97 10.86 10.86 -3.22
C THR A 97 10.02 11.58 -2.18
N ARG A 98 9.17 12.48 -2.68
CA ARG A 98 8.17 13.15 -1.84
C ARG A 98 7.11 12.14 -1.40
N GLY A 99 6.77 12.15 -0.12
CA GLY A 99 5.72 11.31 0.44
C GLY A 99 4.31 11.84 0.12
N GLY A 100 3.30 11.04 0.48
CA GLY A 100 1.89 11.37 0.32
C GLY A 100 1.19 10.57 -0.79
N SER A 101 -0.11 10.38 -0.61
CA SER A 101 -0.96 9.60 -1.52
C SER A 101 -0.96 10.15 -2.95
N ALA A 102 -1.07 11.47 -3.11
CA ALA A 102 -1.05 12.14 -4.40
C ALA A 102 0.27 11.87 -5.16
N GLU A 103 1.42 12.02 -4.49
CA GLU A 103 2.75 11.77 -5.07
C GLU A 103 2.94 10.30 -5.44
N GLY A 104 2.46 9.38 -4.59
CA GLY A 104 2.53 7.95 -4.85
C GLY A 104 1.75 7.56 -6.12
N TYR A 105 0.51 8.03 -6.26
CA TYR A 105 -0.28 7.75 -7.47
C TYR A 105 0.25 8.47 -8.71
N ALA A 106 0.80 9.69 -8.57
CA ALA A 106 1.47 10.39 -9.67
C ALA A 106 2.70 9.61 -10.17
N ARG A 107 3.52 9.10 -9.25
CA ARG A 107 4.66 8.23 -9.60
C ARG A 107 4.22 6.98 -10.33
N TRP A 108 3.17 6.30 -9.82
CA TRP A 108 2.62 5.12 -10.47
C TRP A 108 2.19 5.43 -11.91
N SER A 109 1.38 6.49 -12.12
CA SER A 109 0.92 6.88 -13.45
C SER A 109 2.10 7.17 -14.38
N SER A 110 3.03 8.03 -13.95
CA SER A 110 4.21 8.40 -14.74
C SER A 110 5.04 7.18 -15.17
N TRP A 111 5.21 6.20 -14.28
CA TRP A 111 5.93 4.97 -14.62
C TRP A 111 5.17 4.10 -15.62
N VAL A 112 3.85 3.96 -15.48
CA VAL A 112 3.00 3.21 -16.42
C VAL A 112 2.96 3.89 -17.79
N ASP A 113 2.72 5.21 -17.81
CA ASP A 113 2.62 6.04 -19.02
C ASP A 113 3.95 6.05 -19.79
N GLY A 114 5.08 6.06 -19.08
CA GLY A 114 6.42 5.90 -19.63
C GLY A 114 6.75 4.49 -20.15
N GLY A 115 5.81 3.55 -20.13
CA GLY A 115 6.01 2.17 -20.60
C GLY A 115 6.75 1.26 -19.61
N GLY A 116 6.89 1.68 -18.36
CA GLY A 116 7.55 0.93 -17.29
C GLY A 116 6.90 -0.43 -17.06
N LEU A 117 5.58 -0.48 -16.89
CA LEU A 117 4.85 -1.75 -16.70
C LEU A 117 4.99 -2.69 -17.90
N LYS A 118 4.99 -2.16 -19.12
CA LYS A 118 5.14 -2.97 -20.35
C LYS A 118 6.50 -3.64 -20.42
N THR A 119 7.56 -2.95 -19.97
CA THR A 119 8.96 -3.36 -20.09
C THR A 119 9.55 -3.96 -18.80
N TYR A 120 8.77 -3.98 -17.71
CA TYR A 120 9.20 -4.39 -16.37
C TYR A 120 9.93 -5.74 -16.36
N ALA A 121 9.36 -6.78 -16.97
CA ALA A 121 9.96 -8.12 -16.98
C ALA A 121 11.39 -8.14 -17.55
N LYS A 122 11.68 -7.29 -18.56
CA LYS A 122 13.00 -7.20 -19.19
C LYS A 122 13.98 -6.35 -18.38
N ARG A 123 13.50 -5.29 -17.72
CA ARG A 123 14.35 -4.23 -17.15
C ARG A 123 14.56 -4.35 -15.64
N ARG A 124 13.69 -5.05 -14.92
CA ARG A 124 13.68 -5.08 -13.43
C ARG A 124 14.97 -5.54 -12.75
N ASN A 125 15.84 -6.27 -13.46
CA ASN A 125 17.10 -6.79 -12.94
C ASN A 125 18.31 -5.89 -13.27
N GLU A 126 18.12 -4.84 -14.09
CA GLU A 126 19.18 -3.90 -14.40
C GLU A 126 19.30 -2.86 -13.29
N SER A 127 20.31 -3.02 -12.44
CA SER A 127 20.54 -2.18 -11.26
C SER A 127 20.82 -0.70 -11.60
N LEU A 128 21.39 -0.43 -12.78
CA LEU A 128 21.66 0.93 -13.24
C LEU A 128 20.43 1.61 -13.84
N ASP A 129 19.38 0.85 -14.13
CA ASP A 129 18.14 1.36 -14.71
C ASP A 129 17.13 1.70 -13.61
N VAL A 130 17.29 2.90 -13.05
CA VAL A 130 16.39 3.44 -12.02
C VAL A 130 14.92 3.57 -12.46
N ARG A 131 14.64 3.47 -13.76
CA ARG A 131 13.28 3.51 -14.34
C ARG A 131 12.77 2.11 -14.73
N GLY A 132 13.60 1.07 -14.58
CA GLY A 132 13.23 -0.32 -14.85
C GLY A 132 12.22 -0.90 -13.85
N VAL A 133 12.03 -0.23 -12.71
CA VAL A 133 11.08 -0.60 -11.64
C VAL A 133 10.19 0.58 -11.26
N SER A 134 9.05 0.30 -10.63
CA SER A 134 8.04 1.31 -10.29
C SER A 134 8.44 2.26 -9.14
N ARG A 135 9.39 1.84 -8.30
CA ARG A 135 9.82 2.55 -7.08
C ARG A 135 8.65 2.89 -6.13
N MET A 136 7.64 2.01 -6.09
CA MET A 136 6.42 2.18 -5.29
C MET A 136 6.54 1.70 -3.83
N SER A 137 7.59 0.94 -3.49
CA SER A 137 7.77 0.35 -2.15
C SER A 137 7.70 1.39 -1.02
N ALA A 138 8.28 2.58 -1.20
CA ALA A 138 8.24 3.65 -0.20
C ALA A 138 6.80 4.09 0.15
N PHE A 139 5.91 4.15 -0.84
CA PHE A 139 4.51 4.53 -0.64
C PHE A 139 3.66 3.38 -0.12
N LEU A 140 3.96 2.16 -0.56
CA LEU A 140 3.23 0.96 -0.15
C LEU A 140 3.54 0.54 1.29
N ASN A 141 4.78 0.73 1.74
CA ASN A 141 5.20 0.36 3.09
C ASN A 141 4.68 1.34 4.14
N THR A 142 4.46 2.60 3.75
CA THR A 142 3.93 3.66 4.62
C THR A 142 2.41 3.79 4.56
N GLY A 143 1.73 2.96 3.76
CA GLY A 143 0.27 3.03 3.60
C GLY A 143 -0.22 4.26 2.83
N MET A 144 0.67 5.03 2.20
CA MET A 144 0.30 6.23 1.43
C MET A 144 -0.50 5.88 0.17
N VAL A 145 -0.28 4.70 -0.40
CA VAL A 145 -1.06 4.18 -1.53
C VAL A 145 -1.67 2.83 -1.18
N SER A 146 -2.88 2.59 -1.70
CA SER A 146 -3.59 1.34 -1.48
C SER A 146 -2.99 0.22 -2.34
N PRO A 147 -2.56 -0.90 -1.74
CA PRO A 147 -2.10 -2.05 -2.51
C PRO A 147 -3.20 -2.64 -3.39
N MET A 148 -4.46 -2.60 -2.95
CA MET A 148 -5.61 -3.03 -3.74
C MET A 148 -5.81 -2.15 -4.98
N ARG A 149 -5.66 -0.82 -4.84
CA ARG A 149 -5.74 0.08 -6.00
C ARG A 149 -4.59 -0.17 -6.99
N ILE A 150 -3.37 -0.37 -6.52
CA ILE A 150 -2.22 -0.68 -7.39
C ILE A 150 -2.41 -2.04 -8.07
N ALA A 151 -2.88 -3.07 -7.36
CA ALA A 151 -3.21 -4.36 -7.94
C ALA A 151 -4.23 -4.22 -9.08
N ARG A 152 -5.34 -3.50 -8.84
CA ARG A 152 -6.37 -3.23 -9.85
C ARG A 152 -5.82 -2.51 -11.07
N LEU A 153 -5.05 -1.43 -10.86
CA LEU A 153 -4.44 -0.66 -11.96
C LEU A 153 -3.45 -1.52 -12.77
N ALA A 154 -2.64 -2.35 -12.11
CA ALA A 154 -1.75 -3.28 -12.78
C ALA A 154 -2.54 -4.36 -13.54
N PHE A 155 -3.64 -4.85 -12.99
CA PHE A 155 -4.53 -5.82 -13.62
C PHE A 155 -5.25 -5.24 -14.85
N ALA A 156 -5.60 -3.95 -14.85
CA ALA A 156 -6.13 -3.25 -16.00
C ALA A 156 -5.05 -2.91 -17.06
N GLY A 157 -3.78 -2.93 -16.67
CA GLY A 157 -2.65 -2.66 -17.55
C GLY A 157 -2.45 -3.71 -18.67
N SER A 158 -1.52 -3.39 -19.57
CA SER A 158 -1.17 -4.22 -20.73
C SER A 158 0.35 -4.37 -20.89
N GLY A 159 0.77 -5.31 -21.74
CA GLY A 159 2.17 -5.57 -22.07
C GLY A 159 2.80 -6.74 -21.30
N ALA A 160 3.93 -7.23 -21.82
CA ALA A 160 4.59 -8.45 -21.33
C ALA A 160 5.09 -8.35 -19.87
N GLY A 161 5.40 -7.13 -19.40
CA GLY A 161 5.83 -6.92 -18.02
C GLY A 161 4.73 -7.02 -16.96
N LYS A 162 3.44 -6.96 -17.34
CA LYS A 162 2.29 -7.03 -16.43
C LYS A 162 2.30 -8.27 -15.55
N GLY A 163 2.38 -9.46 -16.16
CA GLY A 163 2.31 -10.72 -15.43
C GLY A 163 3.43 -10.85 -14.41
N LYS A 164 4.65 -10.42 -14.79
CA LYS A 164 5.77 -10.45 -13.87
C LYS A 164 5.63 -9.41 -12.75
N PHE A 165 5.12 -8.22 -13.04
CA PHE A 165 4.84 -7.22 -12.00
C PHE A 165 3.81 -7.73 -11.00
N LEU A 166 2.68 -8.28 -11.46
CA LEU A 166 1.64 -8.83 -10.59
C LEU A 166 2.16 -10.01 -9.75
N ASN A 167 3.00 -10.88 -10.33
CA ASN A 167 3.62 -11.97 -9.59
C ASN A 167 4.48 -11.45 -8.43
N GLU A 168 5.38 -10.48 -8.67
CA GLU A 168 6.19 -9.86 -7.61
C GLU A 168 5.30 -9.16 -6.58
N PHE A 169 4.34 -8.37 -7.04
CA PHE A 169 3.49 -7.52 -6.20
C PHE A 169 2.53 -8.30 -5.30
N LEU A 170 1.97 -9.42 -5.79
CA LEU A 170 0.96 -10.19 -5.07
C LEU A 170 1.56 -11.35 -4.25
N THR A 171 2.77 -11.79 -4.58
CA THR A 171 3.40 -12.96 -3.93
C THR A 171 4.46 -12.57 -2.91
N TRP A 172 5.27 -11.55 -3.20
CA TRP A 172 6.51 -11.27 -2.48
C TRP A 172 6.48 -10.01 -1.63
N ARG A 173 5.50 -9.13 -1.85
CA ARG A 173 5.24 -7.99 -0.97
C ARG A 173 4.43 -8.45 0.23
#